data_AF-A0A937QNQ0-F1
#
_entry.id   AF-A0A937QNQ0-F1
#
_cell.length_a   1.000
_cell.length_b   1.000
_cell.length_c   1.000
_cell.angle_alpha   90.00
_cell.angle_beta   90.00
_cell.angle_gamma   90.00
#
_symmetry.space_group_name_H-M   'P 1'
#
loop_
_entity.id
_entity.type
_entity.pdbx_description
1 polymer ?
#
loop_
_entity_poly.entity_id
_entity_poly.type
_entity_poly.pdbx_seq_one_letter_code
_entity_poly.pdbx_strand_id
1 'polypeptide(L)'
;MARARVDNKCRRIRTLLYTAASKRLGPDAGWFQKHVAGCPRCRRRLAASRKVDLAFSLVKTQPHKLDLMARANARAIAVLKHSLRAEPEVPNLKTKLPEPKLLEMFRGCGRSVANAAACVAILLLMKIGVLSSMNQFHSTGQKGMEQYYTLRIGKDLAGEIFTQDAKQPSSADSDGVFGV
;
A
#
# COMPACT_ATOMS: atom_id res chain seq x y z
N MET A 1 35.27 13.44 7.65
CA MET A 1 34.70 13.91 6.36
C MET A 1 33.33 14.55 6.61
N ALA A 2 33.27 15.88 6.70
CA ALA A 2 32.03 16.61 6.94
C ALA A 2 31.28 16.82 5.61
N ARG A 3 30.06 16.28 5.49
CA ARG A 3 29.17 16.55 4.35
C ARG A 3 28.70 18.01 4.44
N ALA A 4 29.14 18.83 3.49
CA ALA A 4 28.63 20.17 3.31
C ALA A 4 27.10 20.12 3.08
N ARG A 5 26.32 20.73 3.98
CA ARG A 5 24.88 20.95 3.78
C ARG A 5 24.72 21.99 2.67
N VAL A 6 24.47 21.53 1.45
CA VAL A 6 24.09 22.42 0.34
C VAL A 6 22.73 23.04 0.69
N ASP A 7 22.74 24.34 0.88
CA ASP A 7 21.62 25.13 1.37
C ASP A 7 20.44 25.08 0.37
N ASN A 8 19.25 24.66 0.82
CA ASN A 8 18.08 24.32 -0.01
C ASN A 8 17.39 25.52 -0.71
N LYS A 9 18.07 26.66 -0.82
CA LYS A 9 17.52 27.92 -1.36
C LYS A 9 17.12 27.79 -2.84
N CYS A 10 17.96 27.16 -3.67
CA CYS A 10 17.64 26.90 -5.08
C CYS A 10 16.40 26.01 -5.23
N ARG A 11 16.25 25.00 -4.36
CA ARG A 11 15.07 24.14 -4.36
C ARG A 11 13.81 24.97 -4.07
N ARG A 12 13.84 25.83 -3.06
CA ARG A 12 12.72 26.69 -2.65
C ARG A 12 12.33 27.69 -3.75
N ILE A 13 13.31 28.35 -4.38
CA ILE A 13 13.07 29.27 -5.50
C ILE A 13 12.44 28.52 -6.68
N ARG A 14 12.93 27.33 -7.00
CA ARG A 14 12.36 26.51 -8.07
C ARG A 14 10.91 26.12 -7.79
N THR A 15 10.57 25.75 -6.55
CA THR A 15 9.17 25.47 -6.18
C THR A 15 8.29 26.71 -6.27
N LEU A 16 8.80 27.87 -5.87
CA LEU A 16 8.07 29.15 -5.96
C LEU A 16 7.80 29.54 -7.42
N LEU A 17 8.81 29.44 -8.29
CA LEU A 17 8.64 29.69 -9.72
C LEU A 17 7.68 28.69 -10.36
N TYR A 18 7.78 27.41 -10.03
CA TYR A 18 6.88 26.38 -10.55
C TYR A 18 5.43 26.62 -10.12
N THR A 19 5.20 26.97 -8.86
CA THR A 19 3.85 27.25 -8.34
C THR A 19 3.26 28.56 -8.87
N ALA A 20 4.08 29.59 -9.08
CA ALA A 20 3.64 30.83 -9.71
C ALA A 20 3.31 30.62 -11.20
N ALA A 21 4.17 29.88 -11.92
CA ALA A 21 3.95 29.53 -13.32
C ALA A 21 2.73 28.62 -13.49
N SER A 22 2.55 27.61 -12.63
CA SER A 22 1.39 26.70 -12.72
C SER A 22 0.07 27.41 -12.42
N LYS A 23 0.06 28.39 -11.50
CA LYS A 23 -1.14 29.21 -11.25
C LYS A 23 -1.54 30.08 -12.45
N ARG A 24 -0.58 30.55 -13.24
CA ARG A 24 -0.84 31.45 -14.38
C ARG A 24 -0.99 30.72 -15.71
N LEU A 25 -0.23 29.67 -15.94
CA LEU A 25 -0.11 28.97 -17.23
C LEU A 25 -0.51 27.48 -17.13
N GLY A 26 -0.83 27.01 -15.93
CA GLY A 26 -1.20 25.61 -15.72
C GLY A 26 -2.65 25.33 -16.07
N PRO A 27 -3.00 24.03 -16.17
CA PRO A 27 -4.35 23.57 -16.46
C PRO A 27 -5.39 23.98 -15.38
N ASP A 28 -4.91 24.34 -14.19
CA ASP A 28 -5.72 24.80 -13.05
C ASP A 28 -5.91 26.32 -13.03
N ALA A 29 -5.34 27.06 -13.99
CA ALA A 29 -5.55 28.49 -14.07
C ALA A 29 -7.02 28.81 -14.40
N GLY A 30 -7.66 29.64 -13.58
CA GLY A 30 -9.09 29.93 -13.71
C GLY A 30 -9.49 30.52 -15.07
N TRP A 31 -8.61 31.29 -15.70
CA TRP A 31 -8.85 31.82 -17.06
C TRP A 31 -8.83 30.70 -18.12
N PHE A 32 -7.93 29.72 -17.96
CA PHE A 32 -7.79 28.60 -18.89
C PHE A 32 -9.00 27.69 -18.83
N GLN A 33 -9.49 27.37 -17.62
CA GLN A 33 -10.70 26.58 -17.45
C GLN A 33 -11.94 27.26 -18.03
N LYS A 34 -12.11 28.57 -17.77
CA LYS A 34 -13.20 29.37 -18.37
C LYS A 34 -13.12 29.38 -19.91
N HIS A 35 -11.93 29.53 -20.47
CA HIS A 35 -11.72 29.51 -21.92
C HIS A 35 -12.03 28.13 -22.53
N VAL A 36 -11.57 27.04 -21.90
CA VAL A 36 -11.80 25.67 -22.38
C VAL A 36 -13.29 25.29 -22.31
N ALA A 37 -14.01 25.76 -21.30
CA ALA A 37 -15.45 25.57 -21.19
C ALA A 37 -16.21 26.25 -22.35
N GLY A 38 -15.78 27.45 -22.77
CA GLY A 38 -16.40 28.21 -23.87
C GLY A 38 -15.91 27.85 -25.28
N CYS A 39 -14.74 27.20 -25.43
CA CYS A 39 -14.11 26.97 -26.74
C CYS A 39 -14.06 25.48 -27.13
N PRO A 40 -14.89 25.01 -28.10
CA PRO A 40 -14.93 23.61 -28.49
C PRO A 40 -13.63 23.14 -29.18
N ARG A 41 -12.89 24.02 -29.85
CA ARG A 41 -11.58 23.70 -30.46
C ARG A 41 -10.56 23.35 -29.38
N CYS A 42 -10.45 24.17 -28.34
CA CYS A 42 -9.53 23.95 -27.22
C CYS A 42 -9.93 22.71 -26.41
N ARG A 43 -11.22 22.46 -26.22
CA ARG A 43 -11.74 21.23 -25.60
C ARG A 43 -11.33 19.97 -26.37
N ARG A 44 -11.44 19.97 -27.70
CA ARG A 44 -10.99 18.83 -28.54
C ARG A 44 -9.49 18.62 -28.46
N ARG A 45 -8.69 19.69 -28.52
CA ARG A 45 -7.24 19.62 -28.38
C ARG A 45 -6.82 19.03 -27.03
N LEU A 46 -7.43 19.49 -25.93
CA LEU A 46 -7.18 18.95 -24.60
C LEU A 46 -7.61 17.49 -24.46
N ALA A 47 -8.75 17.10 -25.02
CA ALA A 47 -9.19 15.71 -25.02
C ALA A 47 -8.21 14.81 -25.78
N ALA A 48 -7.65 15.28 -26.91
CA ALA A 48 -6.60 14.57 -27.63
C ALA A 48 -5.30 14.49 -26.82
N SER A 49 -4.86 15.59 -26.19
CA SER A 49 -3.67 15.59 -25.33
C SER A 49 -3.82 14.67 -24.12
N ARG A 50 -5.01 14.61 -23.49
CA ARG A 50 -5.29 13.64 -22.41
C ARG A 50 -5.22 12.20 -22.87
N LYS A 51 -5.64 11.90 -24.11
CA LYS A 51 -5.46 10.56 -24.70
C LYS A 51 -3.99 10.23 -24.90
N VAL A 52 -3.17 11.20 -25.31
CA VAL A 52 -1.71 11.02 -25.44
C VAL A 52 -1.07 10.82 -24.08
N ASP A 53 -1.46 11.59 -23.06
CA ASP A 53 -0.91 11.46 -21.70
C ASP A 53 -1.32 10.14 -21.05
N LEU A 54 -2.56 9.69 -21.29
CA LEU A 54 -3.04 8.37 -20.88
C LEU A 54 -2.33 7.25 -21.66
N ALA A 55 -2.13 7.39 -22.97
CA ALA A 55 -1.35 6.45 -23.77
C ALA A 55 0.10 6.39 -23.30
N PHE A 56 0.72 7.53 -22.97
CA PHE A 56 2.09 7.60 -22.46
C PHE A 56 2.20 7.03 -21.05
N SER A 57 1.18 7.24 -20.21
CA SER A 57 1.07 6.62 -18.89
C SER A 57 0.89 5.11 -18.99
N LEU A 58 0.04 4.63 -19.92
CA LEU A 58 -0.12 3.20 -20.21
C LEU A 58 1.18 2.58 -20.71
N VAL A 59 1.87 3.26 -21.63
CA VAL A 59 3.20 2.87 -22.11
C VAL A 59 4.17 2.79 -20.94
N LYS A 60 4.25 3.80 -20.06
CA LYS A 60 5.08 3.78 -18.85
C LYS A 60 4.75 2.65 -17.88
N THR A 61 3.48 2.23 -17.79
CA THR A 61 3.05 1.15 -16.90
C THR A 61 3.25 -0.24 -17.49
N GLN A 62 3.44 -0.35 -18.82
CA GLN A 62 3.79 -1.63 -19.41
C GLN A 62 5.20 -2.01 -18.95
N PRO A 63 5.44 -3.29 -18.57
CA PRO A 63 6.78 -3.76 -18.30
C PRO A 63 7.57 -3.64 -19.60
N HIS A 64 8.33 -2.55 -19.72
CA HIS A 64 9.23 -2.37 -20.82
C HIS A 64 10.25 -3.51 -20.77
N LYS A 65 10.50 -4.13 -21.93
CA LYS A 65 11.58 -5.09 -22.07
C LYS A 65 12.84 -4.46 -21.49
N LEU A 66 13.60 -5.21 -20.67
CA LEU A 66 14.79 -4.73 -19.96
C LEU A 66 15.85 -4.10 -20.89
N ASP A 67 15.73 -4.35 -22.19
CA ASP A 67 16.56 -3.82 -23.27
C ASP A 67 16.14 -2.42 -23.79
N LEU A 68 15.05 -1.81 -23.28
CA LEU A 68 14.52 -0.56 -23.82
C LEU A 68 15.53 0.59 -23.69
N MET A 69 16.25 0.64 -22.56
CA MET A 69 17.31 1.61 -22.32
C MET A 69 18.50 1.38 -23.25
N ALA A 70 18.92 0.12 -23.44
CA ALA A 70 19.99 -0.24 -24.37
C ALA A 70 19.63 0.15 -25.82
N ARG A 71 18.37 -0.08 -26.24
CA ARG A 71 17.86 0.32 -27.55
C ARG A 71 17.78 1.84 -27.71
N ALA A 72 17.33 2.56 -26.69
CA ALA A 72 17.29 4.02 -26.70
C ALA A 72 18.71 4.61 -26.81
N ASN A 73 19.66 4.09 -26.04
CA ASN A 73 21.06 4.50 -26.09
C ASN A 73 21.67 4.21 -27.47
N ALA A 74 21.42 3.02 -28.04
CA ALA A 74 21.90 2.68 -29.38
C ALA A 74 21.36 3.64 -30.46
N ARG A 75 20.09 4.03 -30.38
CA ARG A 75 19.48 5.01 -31.30
C ARG A 75 20.04 6.42 -31.08
N ALA A 76 20.23 6.85 -29.84
CA ALA A 76 20.84 8.16 -29.54
C ALA A 76 22.27 8.26 -30.08
N ILE A 77 23.09 7.23 -29.83
CA ILE A 77 24.47 7.13 -30.35
C ILE A 77 24.49 7.17 -31.89
N ALA A 78 23.51 6.54 -32.55
CA ALA A 78 23.41 6.53 -34.01
C ALA A 78 23.08 7.90 -34.63
N VAL A 79 22.69 8.90 -33.84
CA VAL A 79 22.45 10.28 -34.31
C VAL A 79 23.65 11.19 -34.03
N LEU A 80 24.59 10.79 -33.16
CA LEU A 80 25.78 11.58 -32.84
C LEU A 80 26.74 11.70 -34.03
N LYS A 81 27.62 12.71 -34.03
CA LYS A 81 28.71 12.83 -35.01
C LYS A 81 29.70 11.67 -34.88
N HIS A 82 30.40 11.34 -35.96
CA HIS A 82 31.29 10.17 -36.01
C HIS A 82 32.38 10.17 -34.93
N SER A 83 32.96 11.34 -34.62
CA SER A 83 33.95 11.51 -33.54
C SER A 83 33.43 11.07 -32.17
N LEU A 84 32.17 11.41 -31.86
CA LEU A 84 31.52 11.06 -30.59
C LEU A 84 31.07 9.60 -30.55
N ARG A 85 30.96 8.91 -31.69
CA ARG A 85 30.66 7.46 -31.74
C ARG A 85 31.90 6.60 -31.51
N ALA A 86 33.08 7.16 -31.77
CA ALA A 86 34.36 6.48 -31.62
C ALA A 86 34.94 6.59 -30.20
N GLU A 87 34.30 7.33 -29.30
CA GLU A 87 34.76 7.44 -27.91
C GLU A 87 34.69 6.09 -27.18
N PRO A 88 35.68 5.80 -26.32
CA PRO A 88 35.78 4.52 -25.60
C PRO A 88 34.64 4.31 -24.59
N GLU A 89 33.87 5.35 -24.25
CA GLU A 89 32.72 5.28 -23.33
C GLU A 89 31.43 4.79 -24.01
N VAL A 90 31.34 4.92 -25.33
CA VAL A 90 30.18 4.52 -26.16
C VAL A 90 29.83 3.03 -26.05
N PRO A 91 30.77 2.07 -26.09
CA PRO A 91 30.44 0.66 -25.88
C PRO A 91 29.85 0.39 -24.49
N ASN A 92 30.34 1.08 -23.45
CA ASN A 92 29.78 0.96 -22.09
C ASN A 92 28.35 1.48 -22.03
N LEU A 93 28.02 2.55 -22.76
CA LEU A 93 26.65 3.09 -22.83
C LEU A 93 25.66 2.15 -23.56
N LYS A 94 26.15 1.31 -24.48
CA LYS A 94 25.31 0.32 -25.20
C LYS A 94 24.94 -0.87 -24.31
N THR A 95 25.82 -1.26 -23.41
CA THR A 95 25.65 -2.45 -22.55
C THR A 95 25.13 -2.14 -21.16
N LYS A 96 25.13 -0.86 -20.74
CA LYS A 96 24.61 -0.44 -19.43
C LYS A 96 23.11 -0.72 -19.33
N LEU A 97 22.77 -1.84 -18.71
CA LEU A 97 21.41 -2.11 -18.25
C LEU A 97 21.07 -1.18 -17.08
N PRO A 98 19.79 -0.80 -16.93
CA PRO A 98 19.36 -0.15 -15.71
C PRO A 98 19.59 -1.12 -14.55
N GLU A 99 20.48 -0.78 -13.62
CA GLU A 99 20.56 -1.49 -12.35
C GLU A 99 19.19 -1.35 -11.68
N PRO A 100 18.45 -2.45 -11.49
CA PRO A 100 17.20 -2.37 -10.76
C PRO A 100 17.56 -1.94 -9.34
N LYS A 101 17.20 -0.70 -8.98
CA LYS A 101 17.28 -0.25 -7.60
C LYS A 101 16.28 -1.10 -6.81
N LEU A 102 16.76 -2.19 -6.25
CA LEU A 102 15.95 -3.13 -5.45
C LEU A 102 15.14 -2.39 -4.37
N LEU A 103 15.70 -1.30 -3.84
CA LEU A 103 15.06 -0.42 -2.86
C LEU A 103 13.87 0.39 -3.41
N GLU A 104 13.85 0.74 -4.70
CA GLU A 104 12.67 1.36 -5.33
C GLU A 104 11.57 0.31 -5.58
N MET A 105 11.95 -0.93 -5.86
CA MET A 105 11.02 -2.04 -6.02
C MET A 105 10.32 -2.38 -4.69
N PHE A 106 11.06 -2.42 -3.58
CA PHE A 106 10.49 -2.67 -2.25
C PHE A 106 9.62 -1.54 -1.70
N ARG A 107 9.81 -0.31 -2.21
CA ARG A 107 9.02 0.86 -1.77
C ARG A 107 7.53 0.73 -2.10
N GLY A 108 7.18 -0.04 -3.13
CA GLY A 108 5.78 -0.36 -3.47
C GLY A 108 5.14 -1.38 -2.51
N CYS A 109 5.91 -2.35 -2.01
CA CYS A 109 5.40 -3.40 -1.13
C CYS A 109 5.01 -2.89 0.27
N GLY A 110 5.69 -1.87 0.79
CA GLY A 110 5.47 -1.40 2.17
C GLY A 110 4.02 -0.99 2.46
N ARG A 111 3.34 -0.35 1.49
CA ARG A 111 1.95 0.10 1.67
C ARG A 111 0.95 -1.05 1.61
N SER A 112 1.22 -2.07 0.80
CA SER A 112 0.39 -3.28 0.73
C SER A 112 0.53 -4.13 1.99
N VAL A 113 1.75 -4.27 2.51
CA VAL A 113 2.00 -5.02 3.76
C VAL A 113 1.35 -4.32 4.96
N ALA A 114 1.43 -2.99 5.03
CA ALA A 114 0.78 -2.23 6.10
C ALA A 114 -0.76 -2.42 6.11
N ASN A 115 -1.39 -2.39 4.94
CA ASN A 115 -2.84 -2.62 4.83
C ASN A 115 -3.21 -4.07 5.21
N ALA A 116 -2.42 -5.06 4.80
CA ALA A 116 -2.63 -6.46 5.17
C ALA A 116 -2.47 -6.66 6.68
N ALA A 117 -1.44 -6.07 7.29
CA ALA A 117 -1.22 -6.12 8.73
C ALA A 117 -2.37 -5.47 9.52
N ALA A 118 -2.91 -4.34 9.03
CA ALA A 118 -4.08 -3.70 9.63
C ALA A 118 -5.32 -4.61 9.58
N CYS A 119 -5.57 -5.29 8.45
CA CYS A 119 -6.65 -6.28 8.34
C CYS A 119 -6.48 -7.44 9.33
N VAL A 120 -5.28 -8.01 9.43
CA VAL A 120 -4.99 -9.10 10.39
C VAL A 120 -5.19 -8.64 11.82
N ALA A 121 -4.75 -7.42 12.18
CA ALA A 121 -4.96 -6.86 13.51
C ALA A 121 -6.45 -6.70 13.85
N ILE A 122 -7.27 -6.22 12.91
CA ILE A 122 -8.72 -6.10 13.10
C ILE A 122 -9.37 -7.48 13.32
N LEU A 123 -8.98 -8.49 12.53
CA LEU A 123 -9.50 -9.86 12.69
C LEU A 123 -9.13 -10.47 14.04
N LEU A 124 -7.91 -10.24 14.52
CA LEU A 124 -7.48 -10.69 15.85
C LEU A 124 -8.27 -9.99 16.96
N LEU A 125 -8.46 -8.67 16.86
CA LEU A 125 -9.26 -7.92 17.82
C LEU A 125 -10.72 -8.38 17.86
N MET A 126 -11.33 -8.63 16.70
CA MET A 126 -12.68 -9.21 16.63
C MET A 126 -12.73 -10.59 17.29
N LYS A 127 -11.77 -11.48 16.99
CA LYS A 127 -11.76 -12.84 17.55
C LYS A 127 -11.58 -12.83 19.07
N ILE A 128 -10.69 -11.98 19.59
CA ILE A 128 -10.46 -11.83 21.04
C ILE A 128 -11.69 -11.21 21.71
N GLY A 129 -12.30 -10.18 21.10
CA GLY A 129 -13.50 -9.53 21.62
C GLY A 129 -14.71 -10.47 21.70
N VAL A 130 -14.93 -11.28 20.65
CA VAL A 130 -16.01 -12.28 20.62
C VAL A 130 -15.81 -13.35 21.69
N LEU A 131 -14.59 -13.88 21.86
CA LEU A 131 -14.30 -14.88 22.88
C LEU A 131 -14.46 -14.34 24.31
N SER A 132 -14.01 -13.11 24.55
CA SER A 132 -14.17 -12.46 25.86
C SER A 132 -15.65 -12.22 26.20
N SER A 133 -16.43 -11.76 25.22
CA SER A 133 -17.87 -11.55 25.37
C SER A 133 -18.62 -12.86 25.62
N MET A 134 -18.25 -13.95 24.93
CA MET A 134 -18.89 -15.25 25.09
C MET A 134 -18.67 -15.83 26.49
N ASN A 135 -17.44 -15.71 27.05
CA ASN A 135 -17.16 -16.12 28.42
C ASN A 135 -17.93 -15.29 29.45
N GLN A 136 -18.13 -14.00 29.18
CA GLN A 136 -18.94 -13.14 30.04
C GLN A 136 -20.42 -13.53 30.01
N PHE A 137 -20.97 -13.85 28.84
CA PHE A 137 -22.35 -14.35 28.73
C PHE A 137 -22.52 -15.71 29.41
N HIS A 138 -21.55 -16.61 29.31
CA HIS A 138 -21.60 -17.90 29.97
C HIS A 138 -21.65 -17.74 31.50
N SER A 139 -20.74 -16.96 32.08
CA SER A 139 -20.69 -16.73 33.52
C SER A 139 -21.90 -15.94 34.06
N THR A 140 -22.40 -14.97 33.29
CA THR A 140 -23.59 -14.20 33.69
C THR A 140 -24.86 -15.02 33.55
N GLY A 141 -24.97 -15.81 32.47
CA GLY A 141 -26.08 -16.72 32.23
C GLY A 141 -26.17 -17.83 33.28
N GLN A 142 -25.04 -18.42 33.65
CA GLN A 142 -24.97 -19.44 34.70
C GLN A 142 -25.46 -18.88 36.05
N LYS A 143 -24.99 -17.69 36.45
CA LYS A 143 -25.48 -17.02 37.66
C LYS A 143 -26.97 -16.69 37.61
N GLY A 144 -27.47 -16.25 36.45
CA GLY A 144 -28.90 -15.98 36.25
C GLY A 144 -29.76 -17.23 36.36
N MET A 145 -29.30 -18.36 35.80
CA MET A 145 -29.95 -19.65 35.94
C MET A 145 -29.94 -20.13 37.40
N GLU A 146 -28.80 -20.09 38.08
CA GLU A 146 -28.72 -20.45 39.51
C GLU A 146 -29.70 -19.64 40.36
N GLN A 147 -29.79 -18.32 40.13
CA GLN A 147 -30.76 -17.46 40.83
C GLN A 147 -32.21 -17.83 40.52
N TYR A 148 -32.54 -18.13 39.26
CA TYR A 148 -33.89 -18.53 38.89
C TYR A 148 -34.31 -19.86 39.54
N TYR A 149 -33.43 -20.86 39.55
CA TYR A 149 -33.71 -22.17 40.12
C TYR A 149 -33.75 -22.15 41.66
N THR A 150 -32.87 -21.39 42.31
CA THR A 150 -32.91 -21.20 43.77
C THR A 150 -34.22 -20.54 44.22
N LEU A 151 -34.75 -19.60 43.44
CA LEU A 151 -36.05 -18.95 43.70
C LEU A 151 -37.24 -19.89 43.52
N ARG A 152 -37.18 -20.84 42.58
CA ARG A 152 -38.32 -21.74 42.28
C ARG A 152 -38.33 -23.05 43.05
N ILE A 153 -37.18 -23.65 43.31
CA ILE A 153 -37.06 -25.03 43.81
C ILE A 153 -36.42 -25.09 45.21
N GLY A 154 -35.92 -23.95 45.71
CA GLY A 154 -35.21 -23.87 46.98
C GLY A 154 -33.70 -24.09 46.84
N LYS A 155 -32.94 -23.61 47.82
CA LYS A 155 -31.47 -23.60 47.78
C LYS A 155 -30.83 -24.99 47.74
N ASP A 156 -31.45 -25.96 48.41
CA ASP A 156 -30.85 -27.29 48.61
C ASP A 156 -30.82 -28.12 47.32
N LEU A 157 -31.90 -28.09 46.52
CA LEU A 157 -31.95 -28.81 45.23
C LEU A 157 -31.17 -28.10 44.11
N ALA A 158 -31.12 -26.77 44.12
CA ALA A 158 -30.37 -26.03 43.10
C ALA A 158 -28.86 -26.29 43.21
N GLY A 159 -28.35 -26.44 44.43
CA GLY A 159 -26.93 -26.74 44.67
C GLY A 159 -26.47 -28.06 44.05
N GLU A 160 -27.27 -29.12 44.12
CA GLU A 160 -26.91 -30.44 43.57
C GLU A 160 -26.84 -30.46 42.04
N ILE A 161 -27.71 -29.71 41.36
CA ILE A 161 -27.77 -29.69 39.88
C ILE A 161 -26.52 -29.01 39.29
N PHE A 162 -26.06 -27.90 39.89
CA PHE A 162 -24.93 -27.14 39.35
C PHE A 162 -23.55 -27.57 39.90
N THR A 163 -23.50 -28.35 40.98
CA THR A 163 -22.23 -28.89 41.50
C THR A 163 -21.77 -30.17 40.79
N GLN A 164 -22.68 -30.91 40.13
CA GLN A 164 -22.29 -32.10 39.36
C GLN A 164 -21.46 -31.77 38.11
N ASP A 165 -21.66 -30.61 37.48
CA ASP A 165 -20.91 -30.19 36.29
C ASP A 165 -19.47 -29.70 36.59
N ALA A 166 -19.17 -29.30 37.84
CA ALA A 166 -17.81 -28.91 38.24
C ALA A 166 -16.84 -30.10 38.37
N LYS A 167 -17.36 -31.34 38.32
CA LYS A 167 -16.59 -32.58 38.40
C LYS A 167 -16.37 -33.16 37.00
N GLN A 168 -15.86 -32.35 36.08
CA GLN A 168 -15.42 -32.86 34.78
C GLN A 168 -14.15 -33.72 34.98
N PRO A 169 -14.11 -34.97 34.46
CA PRO A 169 -12.99 -35.88 34.66
C PRO A 169 -11.72 -35.31 34.02
N SER A 170 -10.61 -35.36 34.77
CA SER A 170 -9.28 -35.02 34.26
C SER A 170 -9.01 -35.80 32.97
N SER A 171 -8.86 -35.09 31.87
CA SER A 171 -8.34 -35.65 30.63
C SER A 171 -6.93 -36.19 30.88
N ALA A 172 -6.85 -37.50 31.05
CA ALA A 172 -5.61 -38.24 30.89
C ALA A 172 -5.10 -38.08 29.45
N ASP A 173 -3.79 -37.93 29.36
CA ASP A 173 -2.89 -38.11 28.21
C ASP A 173 -3.47 -38.04 26.80
N SER A 174 -2.97 -37.05 26.06
CA SER A 174 -2.86 -37.14 24.61
C SER A 174 -1.46 -36.67 24.24
N ASP A 175 -0.47 -37.47 24.63
CA ASP A 175 0.88 -37.46 24.10
C ASP A 175 0.81 -37.87 22.62
N GLY A 176 0.65 -36.86 21.76
CA GLY A 176 0.48 -36.99 20.32
C GLY A 176 1.69 -36.42 19.60
N VAL A 177 2.76 -37.21 19.57
CA VAL A 177 3.92 -37.10 18.69
C VAL A 177 3.49 -36.71 17.27
N PHE A 178 4.00 -35.59 16.76
CA PHE A 178 4.20 -35.40 15.32
C PHE A 178 5.62 -34.92 15.08
N GLY A 179 6.42 -35.84 14.55
CA GLY A 179 7.72 -35.58 13.96
C GLY A 179 7.62 -35.23 12.48
N VAL A 180 8.75 -34.67 12.02
CA VAL A 180 9.18 -34.30 10.65
C VAL A 180 8.68 -32.96 10.13
#